data_AF-A0A819PBF7-F1
#
_entry.id   AF-A0A819PBF7-F1
#
_cell.length_a   1.000
_cell.length_b   1.000
_cell.length_c   1.000
_cell.angle_alpha   90.00
_cell.angle_beta   90.00
_cell.angle_gamma   90.00
#
_symmetry.space_group_name_H-M   'P 1'
#
loop_
_entity.id
_entity.type
_entity.pdbx_description
1 polymer ?
#
loop_
_entity_poly.entity_id
_entity_poly.type
_entity_poly.pdbx_seq_one_letter_code
_entity_poly.pdbx_strand_id
1 'polypeptide(L)'
;MIIGGTFVLHQLIFWIHNGILLLTTDVLWPNRLHKYKIQKHTSFIYERVHKQHHQFRAPIGLASEYAHPIEFVISNIGPVAAGPLLFRSHLLTTWIWLLVALVSTNHGHSGYSIPGPFGINIINAKFHDFHHSQFTGNFGSVGILDRLHGTDKAWRARKMMEKSKNRLLGNE
;
A
#
# COMPACT_ATOMS: atom_id res chain seq x y z
N MET A 1 13.91 -36.22 -12.41
CA MET A 1 12.66 -35.44 -12.47
C MET A 1 12.08 -35.05 -11.10
N ILE A 2 12.75 -35.34 -9.98
CA ILE A 2 12.27 -35.01 -8.62
C ILE A 2 12.60 -33.56 -8.21
N ILE A 3 13.76 -33.04 -8.67
CA ILE A 3 14.25 -31.68 -8.36
C ILE A 3 13.28 -30.59 -8.87
N GLY A 4 12.65 -30.80 -10.03
CA GLY A 4 11.67 -29.86 -10.59
C GLY A 4 10.37 -29.80 -9.80
N GLY A 5 9.90 -30.94 -9.28
CA GLY A 5 8.65 -31.00 -8.52
C GLY A 5 8.74 -30.30 -7.16
N THR A 6 9.84 -30.51 -6.43
CA THR A 6 10.06 -29.85 -5.14
C THR A 6 10.26 -28.35 -5.29
N PHE A 7 10.94 -27.90 -6.35
CA PHE A 7 11.08 -26.48 -6.66
C PHE A 7 9.72 -25.83 -6.93
N VAL A 8 8.91 -26.39 -7.83
CA VAL A 8 7.57 -25.85 -8.16
C VAL A 8 6.68 -25.78 -6.92
N LEU A 9 6.65 -26.82 -6.09
CA LEU A 9 5.88 -26.82 -4.84
C LEU A 9 6.35 -25.71 -3.89
N HIS A 10 7.66 -25.52 -3.75
CA HIS A 10 8.23 -24.48 -2.90
C HIS A 10 7.88 -23.07 -3.40
N GLN A 11 7.84 -22.86 -4.72
CA GLN A 11 7.41 -21.60 -5.33
C GLN A 11 5.92 -21.33 -5.09
N LEU A 12 5.05 -22.34 -5.24
CA LEU A 12 3.62 -22.18 -4.95
C LEU A 12 3.36 -21.87 -3.48
N ILE A 13 4.04 -22.56 -2.57
CA ILE A 13 4.00 -22.29 -1.13
C ILE A 13 4.44 -20.85 -0.87
N PHE A 14 5.55 -20.40 -1.44
CA PHE A 14 6.03 -19.02 -1.29
C PHE A 14 4.96 -17.99 -1.69
N TRP A 15 4.39 -18.12 -2.88
CA TRP A 15 3.43 -17.14 -3.40
C TRP A 15 2.11 -17.14 -2.64
N ILE A 16 1.61 -18.31 -2.22
CA ILE A 16 0.41 -18.40 -1.38
C ILE A 16 0.66 -17.74 -0.02
N HIS A 17 1.78 -18.07 0.65
CA HIS A 17 2.08 -17.52 1.96
C HIS A 17 2.38 -16.02 1.92
N ASN A 18 3.15 -15.54 0.94
CA ASN A 18 3.40 -14.11 0.78
C ASN A 18 2.13 -13.35 0.40
N GLY A 19 1.27 -13.95 -0.44
CA GLY A 19 -0.05 -13.40 -0.74
C GLY A 19 -0.89 -13.26 0.53
N ILE A 20 -0.94 -14.30 1.38
CA ILE A 20 -1.65 -14.22 2.67
C ILE A 20 -1.00 -13.20 3.60
N LEU A 21 0.32 -13.17 3.73
CA LEU A 21 1.02 -12.19 4.57
C LEU A 21 0.72 -10.77 4.11
N LEU A 22 0.84 -10.49 2.81
CA LEU A 22 0.51 -9.19 2.21
C LEU A 22 -0.94 -8.81 2.48
N LEU A 23 -1.87 -9.74 2.25
CA LEU A 23 -3.27 -9.54 2.58
C LEU A 23 -3.44 -9.26 4.07
N THR A 24 -2.80 -9.99 4.97
CA THR A 24 -2.93 -9.75 6.41
C THR A 24 -2.30 -8.45 6.86
N THR A 25 -1.19 -8.01 6.25
CA THR A 25 -0.60 -6.70 6.54
C THR A 25 -1.50 -5.59 6.03
N ASP A 26 -1.99 -5.70 4.80
CA ASP A 26 -2.93 -4.73 4.24
C ASP A 26 -4.32 -4.78 4.91
N VAL A 27 -4.66 -5.90 5.58
CA VAL A 27 -5.95 -6.13 6.26
C VAL A 27 -5.93 -5.79 7.76
N LEU A 28 -4.83 -6.02 8.47
CA LEU A 28 -4.79 -5.78 9.92
C LEU A 28 -4.21 -4.40 10.24
N TRP A 29 -3.33 -3.90 9.38
CA TRP A 29 -2.57 -2.68 9.64
C TRP A 29 -3.42 -1.41 9.59
N PRO A 30 -4.25 -1.14 8.55
CA PRO A 30 -5.03 0.10 8.47
C PRO A 30 -5.99 0.28 9.65
N ASN A 31 -6.57 -0.82 10.14
CA ASN A 31 -7.49 -0.79 11.28
C ASN A 31 -6.77 -0.40 12.58
N ARG A 32 -5.54 -0.88 12.78
CA ARG A 32 -4.72 -0.51 13.94
C ARG A 32 -4.28 0.95 13.84
N LEU A 33 -3.84 1.39 12.68
CA LEU A 33 -3.47 2.79 12.43
C LEU A 33 -4.62 3.73 12.73
N HIS A 34 -5.84 3.36 12.31
CA HIS A 34 -7.04 4.13 12.62
C HIS A 34 -7.42 4.08 14.10
N LYS A 35 -7.58 2.87 14.66
CA LYS A 35 -8.03 2.65 16.05
C LYS A 35 -7.13 3.35 17.06
N TYR A 36 -5.82 3.25 16.87
CA TYR A 36 -4.82 3.87 17.74
C TYR A 36 -4.39 5.27 17.26
N LYS A 37 -5.03 5.81 16.21
CA LYS A 37 -4.78 7.15 15.66
C LYS A 37 -3.30 7.42 15.32
N ILE A 38 -2.54 6.39 14.98
CA ILE A 38 -1.08 6.44 14.86
C ILE A 38 -0.62 7.47 13.83
N GLN A 39 -1.29 7.52 12.67
CA GLN A 39 -0.98 8.42 11.55
C GLN A 39 -1.77 9.74 11.58
N LYS A 40 -2.57 10.01 12.63
CA LYS A 40 -3.21 11.32 12.73
C LYS A 40 -2.16 12.37 13.05
N HIS A 41 -2.30 13.56 12.47
CA HIS A 41 -1.35 14.66 12.69
C HIS A 41 -1.10 15.05 14.16
N THR A 42 -2.03 14.70 15.07
CA THR A 42 -1.92 14.95 16.51
C THR A 42 -1.20 13.83 17.30
N SER A 43 -0.81 12.74 16.64
CA SER A 43 -0.13 11.61 17.28
C SER A 43 1.37 11.88 17.41
N PHE A 44 1.95 11.45 18.54
CA PHE A 44 3.40 11.50 18.76
C PHE A 44 4.18 10.74 17.66
N ILE A 45 3.67 9.57 17.26
CA ILE A 45 4.31 8.76 16.21
C ILE A 45 4.24 9.49 14.87
N TYR A 46 3.15 10.19 14.59
CA TYR A 46 3.09 11.03 13.40
C TYR A 46 4.15 12.11 13.45
N GLU A 47 4.16 12.92 14.51
CA GLU A 47 5.04 14.08 14.62
C GLU A 47 6.53 13.71 14.52
N ARG A 48 6.93 12.59 15.13
CA ARG A 48 8.32 12.17 15.24
C ARG A 48 8.80 11.25 14.12
N VAL A 49 7.91 10.47 13.52
CA VAL A 49 8.28 9.42 12.56
C VAL A 49 7.60 9.65 11.21
N HIS A 50 6.26 9.70 11.19
CA HIS A 50 5.50 9.71 9.93
C HIS A 50 5.48 11.07 9.20
N LYS A 51 5.77 12.16 9.91
CA LYS A 51 5.76 13.52 9.36
C LYS A 51 6.77 13.68 8.22
N GLN A 52 7.89 12.97 8.27
CA GLN A 52 8.90 13.00 7.20
C GLN A 52 8.35 12.42 5.90
N HIS A 53 7.67 11.27 5.96
CA HIS A 53 7.01 10.66 4.80
C HIS A 53 5.97 11.61 4.16
N HIS A 54 5.24 12.33 5.01
CA HIS A 54 4.24 13.30 4.60
C HIS A 54 4.77 14.68 4.20
N GLN A 55 6.09 14.86 4.08
CA GLN A 55 6.68 16.11 3.59
C GLN A 55 6.20 16.44 2.16
N PHE A 56 5.88 15.43 1.36
CA PHE A 56 5.41 15.57 -0.01
C PHE A 56 3.89 15.36 -0.10
N ARG A 57 3.11 16.45 -0.13
CA ARG A 57 1.64 16.39 -0.28
C ARG A 57 1.16 15.85 -1.64
N ALA A 58 1.99 15.99 -2.66
CA ALA A 58 1.79 15.41 -3.99
C ALA A 58 3.02 14.54 -4.28
N PRO A 59 3.06 13.32 -3.75
CA PRO A 59 4.24 12.49 -3.86
C PRO A 59 4.48 12.05 -5.31
N ILE A 60 5.74 11.76 -5.61
CA ILE A 60 6.16 11.02 -6.79
C ILE A 60 6.60 9.63 -6.34
N GLY A 61 6.71 8.67 -7.27
CA GLY A 61 7.07 7.29 -6.92
C GLY A 61 8.30 7.17 -6.02
N LEU A 62 9.36 7.95 -6.27
CA LEU A 62 10.58 7.94 -5.45
C LEU A 62 10.39 8.46 -4.02
N ALA A 63 9.40 9.33 -3.81
CA ALA A 63 9.10 9.87 -2.49
C ALA A 63 8.49 8.80 -1.55
N SER A 64 8.02 7.67 -2.09
CA SER A 64 7.50 6.54 -1.32
C SER A 64 8.53 5.97 -0.34
N GLU A 65 9.81 6.01 -0.72
CA GLU A 65 10.92 5.48 0.07
C GLU A 65 11.55 6.53 0.99
N TYR A 66 11.17 7.81 0.84
CA TYR A 66 11.66 8.89 1.70
C TYR A 66 10.86 8.90 3.01
N ALA A 67 11.33 8.12 3.98
CA ALA A 67 10.71 8.00 5.29
C ALA A 67 11.76 8.07 6.41
N HIS A 68 11.28 8.29 7.64
CA HIS A 68 12.12 8.18 8.82
C HIS A 68 12.68 6.74 8.92
N PRO A 69 13.94 6.50 9.33
CA PRO A 69 14.55 5.17 9.30
C PRO A 69 13.73 4.07 10.00
N ILE A 70 13.09 4.40 11.13
CA ILE A 70 12.19 3.48 11.84
C ILE A 70 10.98 3.09 10.99
N GLU A 71 10.35 4.06 10.33
CA GLU A 71 9.23 3.79 9.44
C GLU A 71 9.68 3.02 8.21
N PHE A 72 10.82 3.37 7.61
CA PHE A 72 11.37 2.65 6.48
C PHE A 72 11.61 1.16 6.81
N VAL A 73 12.16 0.86 7.99
CA VAL A 73 12.37 -0.52 8.41
C VAL A 73 11.05 -1.24 8.71
N ILE A 74 10.11 -0.59 9.41
CA ILE A 74 8.86 -1.25 9.86
C ILE A 74 7.82 -1.36 8.74
N SER A 75 7.71 -0.36 7.88
CA SER A 75 6.67 -0.25 6.85
C SER A 75 7.14 -0.72 5.48
N ASN A 76 8.42 -0.54 5.13
CA ASN A 76 8.92 -0.86 3.78
C ASN A 76 9.72 -2.17 3.81
N ILE A 77 10.82 -2.24 4.58
CA ILE A 77 11.69 -3.43 4.58
C ILE A 77 11.01 -4.61 5.26
N GLY A 78 10.48 -4.43 6.46
CA GLY A 78 9.97 -5.51 7.32
C GLY A 78 8.93 -6.38 6.63
N PRO A 79 7.82 -5.82 6.12
CA PRO A 79 6.76 -6.59 5.47
C PRO A 79 7.27 -7.33 4.22
N VAL A 80 8.13 -6.67 3.43
CA VAL A 80 8.66 -7.26 2.18
C VAL A 80 9.69 -8.36 2.47
N ALA A 81 10.51 -8.21 3.51
CA ALA A 81 11.52 -9.19 3.90
C ALA A 81 10.95 -10.37 4.70
N ALA A 82 9.82 -10.19 5.40
CA ALA A 82 9.24 -11.19 6.30
C ALA A 82 9.00 -12.53 5.61
N GLY A 83 8.33 -12.53 4.46
CA GLY A 83 8.05 -13.77 3.73
C GLY A 83 9.31 -14.52 3.28
N PRO A 84 10.23 -13.90 2.51
CA PRO A 84 11.48 -14.53 2.11
C PRO A 84 12.29 -15.10 3.28
N LEU A 85 12.38 -14.39 4.40
CA LEU A 85 13.14 -14.82 5.58
C LEU A 85 12.46 -15.98 6.32
N LEU A 86 11.14 -15.88 6.56
CA LEU A 86 10.39 -16.91 7.29
C LEU A 86 10.35 -18.23 6.53
N PHE A 87 10.26 -18.18 5.20
CA PHE A 87 10.14 -19.37 4.35
C PHE A 87 11.44 -19.79 3.68
N ARG A 88 12.58 -19.14 4.01
CA ARG A 88 13.92 -19.42 3.44
C ARG A 88 13.90 -19.54 1.92
N SER A 89 13.27 -18.55 1.29
CA SER A 89 12.94 -18.60 -0.12
C SER A 89 14.17 -18.54 -1.01
N HIS A 90 14.04 -19.13 -2.21
CA HIS A 90 15.12 -19.07 -3.20
C HIS A 90 15.45 -17.61 -3.56
N LEU A 91 16.72 -17.31 -3.82
CA LEU A 91 17.21 -15.95 -4.06
C LEU A 91 16.49 -15.29 -5.25
N LEU A 92 16.34 -16.02 -6.37
CA LEU A 92 15.63 -15.51 -7.55
C LEU A 92 14.18 -15.13 -7.23
N THR A 93 13.48 -15.96 -6.45
CA THR A 93 12.10 -15.70 -6.01
C THR A 93 12.03 -14.46 -5.14
N THR A 94 13.01 -14.31 -4.25
CA THR A 94 13.14 -13.13 -3.38
C THR A 94 13.37 -11.86 -4.20
N TRP A 95 14.20 -11.90 -5.24
CA TRP A 95 14.43 -10.74 -6.11
C TRP A 95 13.20 -10.36 -6.93
N ILE A 96 12.49 -11.34 -7.49
CA ILE A 96 11.23 -11.09 -8.20
C ILE A 96 10.19 -10.48 -7.25
N TRP A 97 10.09 -11.01 -6.02
CA TRP A 97 9.21 -10.48 -4.99
C TRP A 97 9.54 -9.04 -4.61
N LEU A 98 10.83 -8.75 -4.37
CA LEU A 98 11.31 -7.39 -4.07
C LEU A 98 10.96 -6.41 -5.20
N LEU A 99 11.15 -6.82 -6.46
CA LEU A 99 10.79 -6.02 -7.62
C LEU A 99 9.29 -5.70 -7.65
N VAL A 100 8.44 -6.70 -7.44
CA VAL A 100 6.98 -6.51 -7.38
C VAL A 100 6.61 -5.54 -6.25
N ALA A 101 7.16 -5.73 -5.04
CA ALA A 101 6.87 -4.88 -3.90
C ALA A 101 7.30 -3.41 -4.12
N LEU A 102 8.48 -3.18 -4.70
CA LEU A 102 8.97 -1.84 -5.03
C LEU A 102 8.12 -1.17 -6.11
N VAL A 103 7.78 -1.89 -7.18
CA VAL A 103 6.90 -1.37 -8.23
C VAL A 103 5.52 -1.02 -7.66
N SER A 104 4.96 -1.88 -6.80
CA SER A 104 3.69 -1.64 -6.11
C SER A 104 3.73 -0.39 -5.24
N THR A 105 4.78 -0.22 -4.43
CA THR A 105 4.96 0.92 -3.51
C THR A 105 5.13 2.23 -4.27
N ASN A 106 5.97 2.24 -5.30
CA ASN A 106 6.17 3.39 -6.18
C ASN A 106 4.91 3.72 -6.97
N HIS A 107 4.16 2.70 -7.42
CA HIS A 107 2.92 2.91 -8.13
C HIS A 107 1.90 3.66 -7.26
N GLY A 108 1.75 3.25 -5.99
CA GLY A 108 0.85 3.89 -5.03
C GLY A 108 1.17 5.36 -4.72
N HIS A 109 2.37 5.83 -5.04
CA HIS A 109 2.82 7.22 -4.83
C HIS A 109 3.10 7.95 -6.15
N SER A 110 2.76 7.36 -7.29
CA SER A 110 3.13 7.91 -8.59
C SER A 110 2.20 9.03 -9.06
N GLY A 111 1.03 9.19 -8.44
CA GLY A 111 -0.05 10.04 -8.94
C GLY A 111 -0.82 9.46 -10.14
N TYR A 112 -0.35 8.36 -10.72
CA TYR A 112 -0.97 7.71 -11.87
C TYR A 112 -1.82 6.51 -11.46
N SER A 113 -2.95 6.32 -12.14
CA SER A 113 -3.74 5.09 -12.03
C SER A 113 -3.36 4.17 -13.19
N ILE A 114 -2.40 3.29 -12.95
CA ILE A 114 -1.90 2.34 -13.96
C ILE A 114 -2.73 1.06 -13.78
N PRO A 115 -3.33 0.52 -14.85
CA PRO A 115 -4.02 -0.75 -14.76
C PRO A 115 -3.03 -1.87 -14.42
N GLY A 116 -3.33 -2.64 -13.39
CA GLY A 116 -2.55 -3.83 -13.05
C GLY A 116 -2.78 -4.99 -14.03
N PRO A 117 -2.24 -6.18 -13.73
CA PRO A 117 -2.48 -7.38 -14.53
C PRO A 117 -3.99 -7.59 -14.75
N PHE A 118 -4.36 -7.96 -15.98
CA PHE A 118 -5.76 -8.16 -16.39
C PHE A 118 -6.67 -6.92 -16.25
N GLY A 119 -6.09 -5.72 -16.20
CA GLY A 119 -6.84 -4.46 -16.07
C GLY A 119 -7.33 -4.18 -14.65
N ILE A 120 -6.98 -5.02 -13.67
CA ILE A 120 -7.41 -4.86 -12.28
C ILE A 120 -6.47 -3.90 -11.58
N ASN A 121 -6.99 -2.73 -11.20
CA ASN A 121 -6.22 -1.76 -10.43
C ASN A 121 -6.39 -2.01 -8.92
N ILE A 122 -5.43 -2.75 -8.34
CA ILE A 122 -5.42 -3.12 -6.92
C ILE A 122 -4.87 -1.97 -6.04
N ILE A 123 -3.92 -1.19 -6.56
CA ILE A 123 -3.24 -0.11 -5.82
C ILE A 123 -3.64 1.24 -6.40
N ASN A 124 -4.38 2.03 -5.64
CA ASN A 124 -4.91 3.29 -6.15
C ASN A 124 -4.05 4.47 -5.71
N ALA A 125 -3.18 4.96 -6.60
CA ALA A 125 -2.32 6.10 -6.29
C ALA A 125 -3.11 7.34 -5.83
N LYS A 126 -4.24 7.64 -6.48
CA LYS A 126 -5.07 8.81 -6.12
C LYS A 126 -5.71 8.66 -4.73
N PHE A 127 -5.98 7.42 -4.31
CA PHE A 127 -6.49 7.14 -2.96
C PHE A 127 -5.43 7.48 -1.91
N HIS A 128 -4.18 7.12 -2.16
CA HIS A 128 -3.07 7.40 -1.27
C HIS A 128 -2.62 8.88 -1.34
N ASP A 129 -2.65 9.52 -2.51
CA ASP A 129 -2.45 10.97 -2.63
C ASP A 129 -3.46 11.74 -1.77
N PHE A 130 -4.71 11.27 -1.73
CA PHE A 130 -5.73 11.88 -0.88
C PHE A 130 -5.40 11.73 0.60
N HIS A 131 -4.84 10.59 1.01
CA HIS A 131 -4.29 10.41 2.37
C HIS A 131 -3.20 11.44 2.68
N HIS A 132 -2.23 11.64 1.79
CA HIS A 132 -1.18 12.67 1.90
C HIS A 132 -1.72 14.10 1.95
N SER A 133 -2.96 14.34 1.50
CA SER A 133 -3.59 15.67 1.55
C SER A 133 -4.42 15.93 2.81
N GLN A 134 -4.95 14.88 3.48
CA GLN A 134 -5.93 15.03 4.57
C GLN A 134 -5.48 14.44 5.92
N PHE A 135 -4.51 13.51 5.93
CA PHE A 135 -3.91 12.90 7.15
C PHE A 135 -4.90 12.30 8.18
N THR A 136 -6.13 11.99 7.75
CA THR A 136 -7.23 11.61 8.66
C THR A 136 -7.99 10.36 8.23
N GLY A 137 -7.68 9.81 7.06
CA GLY A 137 -8.31 8.64 6.47
C GLY A 137 -7.46 8.04 5.36
N ASN A 138 -8.00 7.06 4.65
CA ASN A 138 -7.35 6.42 3.51
C ASN A 138 -6.01 5.76 3.87
N PHE A 139 -5.98 5.01 4.98
CA PHE A 139 -4.77 4.45 5.55
C PHE A 139 -4.27 3.20 4.82
N GLY A 140 -5.14 2.47 4.13
CA GLY A 140 -4.76 1.29 3.34
C GLY A 140 -4.47 1.59 1.87
N SER A 141 -3.76 0.69 1.20
CA SER A 141 -3.41 0.83 -0.22
C SER A 141 -4.56 0.47 -1.18
N VAL A 142 -5.45 -0.44 -0.76
CA VAL A 142 -6.55 -0.98 -1.57
C VAL A 142 -7.91 -0.34 -1.23
N GLY A 143 -8.07 0.16 0.00
CA GLY A 143 -9.28 0.85 0.46
C GLY A 143 -10.48 -0.03 0.82
N ILE A 144 -10.44 -1.36 0.61
CA ILE A 144 -11.52 -2.29 1.05
C ILE A 144 -11.73 -2.19 2.56
N LEU A 145 -10.64 -2.10 3.31
CA LEU A 145 -10.73 -1.99 4.75
C LEU A 145 -11.06 -0.61 5.23
N ASP A 146 -10.58 0.41 4.54
CA ASP A 146 -11.03 1.77 4.83
C ASP A 146 -12.54 1.89 4.61
N ARG A 147 -13.11 1.17 3.64
CA ARG A 147 -14.55 1.03 3.46
C ARG A 147 -15.23 0.41 4.67
N LEU A 148 -14.72 -0.73 5.14
CA LEU A 148 -15.29 -1.47 6.28
C LEU A 148 -15.22 -0.67 7.58
N HIS A 149 -14.13 0.08 7.79
CA HIS A 149 -13.91 0.86 9.01
C HIS A 149 -14.36 2.32 8.87
N GLY A 150 -14.82 2.73 7.69
CA GLY A 150 -15.34 4.06 7.43
C GLY A 150 -14.28 5.16 7.36
N THR A 151 -13.01 4.82 7.11
CA THR A 151 -11.89 5.76 6.98
C THR A 151 -11.70 6.31 5.56
N ASP A 152 -12.49 5.88 4.59
CA ASP A 152 -12.54 6.41 3.21
C ASP A 152 -13.73 7.37 2.97
N LYS A 153 -14.51 7.74 4.00
CA LYS A 153 -15.74 8.54 3.84
C LYS A 153 -15.52 9.84 3.06
N ALA A 154 -14.47 10.60 3.42
CA ALA A 154 -14.11 11.86 2.77
C ALA A 154 -13.71 11.65 1.30
N TRP A 155 -12.98 10.58 1.01
CA TRP A 155 -12.61 10.19 -0.35
C TRP A 155 -13.83 9.89 -1.22
N ARG A 156 -14.81 9.17 -0.68
CA ARG A 156 -16.06 8.88 -1.41
C ARG A 156 -16.88 10.13 -1.67
N ALA A 157 -17.00 11.00 -0.68
CA ALA A 157 -17.69 12.28 -0.85
C ALA A 157 -17.04 13.11 -1.97
N ARG A 158 -15.70 13.19 -1.98
CA ARG A 158 -14.95 13.83 -3.06
C ARG A 158 -15.26 13.21 -4.43
N LYS A 159 -15.24 11.88 -4.55
CA LYS A 159 -15.56 11.20 -5.81
C LYS A 159 -16.98 11.45 -6.29
N MET A 160 -17.95 11.49 -5.39
CA MET A 160 -19.34 11.83 -5.72
C MET A 160 -19.45 13.28 -6.24
N MET A 161 -18.76 14.23 -5.60
CA MET A 161 -18.72 15.62 -6.06
C MET A 161 -18.04 15.77 -7.43
N GLU A 162 -16.90 15.10 -7.65
CA GLU A 162 -16.20 15.08 -8.95
C GLU A 162 -17.12 14.57 -10.07
N LYS A 163 -17.83 13.46 -9.83
CA LYS A 163 -18.78 12.89 -10.79
C LYS A 163 -19.96 13.83 -11.06
N SER A 164 -20.53 14.43 -10.03
CA SER A 164 -21.63 15.40 -10.21
C SER A 164 -21.17 16.63 -10.98
N LYS A 165 -19.96 17.14 -10.72
CA LYS A 165 -19.38 18.25 -11.47
C LYS A 165 -19.16 17.89 -12.95
N ASN A 166 -18.63 16.71 -13.26
CA ASN A 166 -18.41 16.28 -14.64
C ASN A 166 -19.72 16.18 -15.43
N ARG A 167 -20.78 15.65 -14.79
CA ARG A 167 -22.13 15.62 -15.38
C ARG A 167 -22.70 17.00 -15.65
N LEU A 168 -22.53 17.94 -14.71
CA LEU A 168 -22.96 19.33 -14.90
C LEU A 168 -22.21 20.05 -16.02
N LEU A 169 -20.95 19.67 -16.26
CA LEU A 169 -20.10 20.24 -17.31
C LEU A 169 -20.28 19.54 -18.67
N GLY A 170 -21.10 18.49 -18.77
CA GLY A 170 -21.29 17.74 -20.01
C GLY A 170 -20.07 16.92 -20.46
N ASN A 171 -19.17 16.56 -19.52
CA ASN A 171 -17.96 15.79 -19.80
C ASN A 171 -18.15 14.26 -19.71
N GLU A 172 -19.39 13.78 -19.54
CA GLU A 172 -19.76 12.35 -19.44
C GLU A 172 -20.77 11.99 -20.53
#